data_AF-B7GCN6-F1
#
_entry.id   AF-B7GCN6-F1
#
_cell.length_a   1.000
_cell.length_b   1.000
_cell.length_c   1.000
_cell.angle_alpha   90.00
_cell.angle_beta   90.00
_cell.angle_gamma   90.00
#
_symmetry.space_group_name_H-M   'P 1'
#
loop_
_entity.id
_entity.type
_entity.pdbx_description
1 polymer ?
#
loop_
_entity_poly.entity_id
_entity_poly.type
_entity_poly.pdbx_seq_one_letter_code
_entity_poly.pdbx_strand_id
1 'polypeptide(L)'
;MGQSSSHPAQKSPSAAFGRLRIDSPRPGRPSHRGSTLNTGRTASLQGMPAAWERSPLLGRELASVPSDVSSANGSPPLALWIGPALVCALAYALYNIFIKKGSASIHPVLGGVILQFVAALLGILLLSVLVWRDGGTEDLQYDLPGVQWAICAGVAVGSAEILSFIVSGMGVQAMQSIPIIIGGSVLFGTVLGYSVLQEMLTYRGWLGVVLIAAGIALVGTDPGGAGSVH
;
A
#
# COMPACT_ATOMS: atom_id res chain seq x y z
N MET A 1 47.24 29.85 40.13
CA MET A 1 47.96 29.08 39.08
C MET A 1 47.09 27.87 38.77
N GLY A 2 46.43 27.69 37.63
CA GLY A 2 46.51 28.29 36.29
C GLY A 2 46.11 27.17 35.30
N GLN A 3 45.41 27.53 34.21
CA GLN A 3 44.82 26.69 33.13
C GLN A 3 43.37 26.28 33.42
N SER A 4 42.29 26.92 32.93
CA SER A 4 41.99 27.75 31.74
C SER A 4 42.17 27.08 30.37
N SER A 5 41.11 27.22 29.56
CA SER A 5 40.96 27.01 28.11
C SER A 5 40.73 25.57 27.63
N SER A 6 39.84 25.26 26.68
CA SER A 6 38.86 26.05 25.92
C SER A 6 38.06 25.11 25.02
N HIS A 7 36.73 25.26 24.96
CA HIS A 7 35.89 24.72 23.89
C HIS A 7 36.22 25.37 22.54
N PRO A 8 36.13 24.64 21.42
CA PRO A 8 35.82 25.23 20.13
C PRO A 8 34.46 24.80 19.58
N ALA A 9 33.63 25.81 19.41
CA ALA A 9 32.63 26.09 18.39
C ALA A 9 32.29 25.03 17.32
N GLN A 10 31.02 24.62 17.40
CA GLN A 10 30.04 24.37 16.35
C GLN A 10 30.28 25.10 15.01
N LYS A 11 30.28 24.35 13.90
CA LYS A 11 30.02 24.85 12.53
C LYS A 11 29.09 23.89 11.78
N SER A 12 27.84 24.30 11.62
CA SER A 12 26.92 23.78 10.59
C SER A 12 27.30 24.35 9.22
N PRO A 13 27.15 23.56 8.14
CA PRO A 13 26.89 24.08 6.81
C PRO A 13 25.41 23.84 6.44
N SER A 14 24.69 24.96 6.31
CA SER A 14 23.42 25.06 5.60
C SER A 14 23.60 24.87 4.08
N ALA A 15 22.52 24.36 3.48
CA ALA A 15 22.01 24.68 2.14
C ALA A 15 22.80 24.24 0.90
N ALA A 16 22.26 23.21 0.23
CA ALA A 16 22.24 23.14 -1.23
C ALA A 16 20.91 22.50 -1.69
N PHE A 17 19.86 23.31 -1.65
CA PHE A 17 18.53 22.98 -2.16
C PHE A 17 18.56 23.09 -3.69
N GLY A 18 18.84 21.98 -4.37
CA GLY A 18 18.81 21.89 -5.83
C GLY A 18 17.36 21.98 -6.34
N ARG A 19 16.97 23.15 -6.84
CA ARG A 19 15.76 23.33 -7.65
C ARG A 19 15.90 22.57 -8.97
N LEU A 20 15.26 21.41 -9.07
CA LEU A 20 14.99 20.78 -10.36
C LEU A 20 13.75 21.43 -10.97
N ARG A 21 14.00 22.14 -12.08
CA ARG A 21 13.05 22.84 -12.94
C ARG A 21 12.20 21.79 -13.66
N ILE A 22 10.91 21.73 -13.35
CA ILE A 22 9.93 20.93 -14.10
C ILE A 22 9.49 21.79 -15.28
N ASP A 23 10.00 21.48 -16.48
CA ASP A 23 9.51 22.04 -17.72
C ASP A 23 8.12 21.44 -18.03
N SER A 24 7.14 22.32 -18.15
CA SER A 24 5.75 21.97 -18.45
C SER A 24 5.57 21.80 -19.96
N PRO A 25 4.91 20.72 -20.45
CA PRO A 25 4.50 20.63 -21.85
C PRO A 25 3.38 21.65 -22.16
N ARG A 26 3.54 22.41 -23.24
CA ARG A 26 2.50 23.27 -23.80
C ARG A 26 1.36 22.42 -24.40
N PRO A 27 0.08 22.76 -24.16
CA PRO A 27 -1.03 22.15 -24.88
C PRO A 27 -1.20 22.79 -26.27
N GLY A 28 -0.99 21.99 -27.32
CA GLY A 28 -1.34 22.33 -28.69
C GLY A 28 -2.85 22.16 -28.92
N ARG A 29 -3.48 23.21 -29.44
CA ARG A 29 -4.91 23.30 -29.79
C ARG A 29 -5.30 22.40 -30.99
N PRO A 30 -6.60 22.10 -31.15
CA PRO A 30 -7.14 21.26 -32.21
C PRO A 30 -7.40 22.05 -33.50
N SER A 31 -7.25 21.40 -34.66
CA SER A 31 -7.85 21.84 -35.92
C SER A 31 -8.84 20.80 -36.44
N HIS A 32 -10.11 21.20 -36.46
CA HIS A 32 -11.16 20.62 -37.29
C HIS A 32 -10.95 21.03 -38.76
N ARG A 33 -11.40 20.17 -39.67
CA ARG A 33 -12.07 20.42 -40.99
C ARG A 33 -11.59 19.37 -42.00
N GLY A 34 -12.43 18.37 -42.33
CA GLY A 34 -13.27 18.32 -43.55
C GLY A 34 -12.43 17.91 -44.77
N SER A 35 -12.79 17.06 -45.72
CA SER A 35 -14.04 16.44 -46.15
C SER A 35 -13.69 15.54 -47.35
N THR A 36 -14.38 14.40 -47.48
CA THR A 36 -14.79 13.71 -48.73
C THR A 36 -13.83 13.64 -49.94
N LEU A 37 -13.50 12.42 -50.37
CA LEU A 37 -13.64 12.04 -51.78
C LEU A 37 -13.71 10.52 -51.96
N ASN A 38 -14.81 10.12 -52.60
CA ASN A 38 -15.21 8.79 -53.03
C ASN A 38 -14.69 8.57 -54.45
N THR A 39 -13.97 7.48 -54.75
CA THR A 39 -13.83 6.95 -56.12
C THR A 39 -13.45 5.47 -56.07
N GLY A 40 -14.32 4.63 -56.61
CA GLY A 40 -14.22 3.17 -56.59
C GLY A 40 -13.39 2.54 -57.71
N ARG A 41 -13.18 1.23 -57.58
CA ARG A 41 -12.99 0.20 -58.63
C ARG A 41 -12.85 -1.15 -57.93
N THR A 42 -13.90 -1.98 -57.87
CA THR A 42 -14.16 -3.12 -58.77
C THR A 42 -12.94 -4.01 -59.03
N ALA A 43 -12.87 -5.13 -58.34
CA ALA A 43 -12.29 -6.37 -58.86
C ALA A 43 -13.09 -7.55 -58.32
N SER A 44 -13.90 -8.10 -59.22
CA SER A 44 -14.59 -9.37 -59.16
C SER A 44 -13.63 -10.54 -58.93
N LEU A 45 -13.90 -11.35 -57.91
CA LEU A 45 -13.51 -12.76 -57.89
C LEU A 45 -14.74 -13.60 -57.57
N GLN A 46 -15.25 -14.17 -58.65
CA GLN A 46 -16.34 -15.10 -58.74
C GLN A 46 -15.71 -16.50 -58.71
N GLY A 47 -16.11 -17.34 -57.74
CA GLY A 47 -15.77 -18.76 -57.76
C GLY A 47 -15.59 -19.39 -56.38
N MET A 48 -16.68 -19.87 -55.79
CA MET A 48 -16.87 -21.28 -55.37
C MET A 48 -18.11 -21.42 -54.47
N PRO A 49 -19.02 -22.35 -54.75
CA PRO A 49 -20.09 -22.73 -53.84
C PRO A 49 -19.65 -23.90 -52.96
N ALA A 50 -20.00 -23.88 -51.66
CA ALA A 50 -20.61 -25.01 -50.92
C ALA A 50 -20.35 -24.96 -49.40
N ALA A 51 -21.42 -25.28 -48.67
CA ALA A 51 -21.41 -26.17 -47.51
C ALA A 51 -20.93 -25.65 -46.14
N TRP A 52 -21.52 -24.58 -45.64
CA TRP A 52 -21.61 -24.39 -44.18
C TRP A 52 -22.99 -23.93 -43.68
N GLU A 53 -23.93 -23.66 -44.58
CA GLU A 53 -25.26 -23.15 -44.25
C GLU A 53 -26.24 -24.30 -43.97
N ARG A 54 -26.07 -24.94 -42.80
CA ARG A 54 -27.11 -25.73 -42.12
C ARG A 54 -26.68 -26.03 -40.68
N SER A 55 -27.00 -25.12 -39.77
CA SER A 55 -27.12 -25.42 -38.33
C SER A 55 -28.15 -24.46 -37.71
N PRO A 56 -29.45 -24.81 -37.69
CA PRO A 56 -30.47 -24.00 -37.01
C PRO A 56 -30.43 -24.07 -35.48
N LEU A 57 -29.36 -24.60 -34.88
CA LEU A 57 -29.29 -24.93 -33.45
C LEU A 57 -28.26 -24.11 -32.65
N LEU A 58 -27.71 -23.04 -33.24
CA LEU A 58 -26.73 -22.15 -32.58
C LEU A 58 -27.24 -20.70 -32.46
N GLY A 59 -28.57 -20.52 -32.47
CA GLY A 59 -29.24 -19.21 -32.35
C GLY A 59 -30.04 -19.03 -31.06
N ARG A 60 -29.93 -19.94 -30.08
CA ARG A 60 -30.80 -19.96 -28.89
C ARG A 60 -30.07 -20.08 -27.54
N GLU A 61 -28.75 -19.94 -27.54
CA GLU A 61 -27.92 -19.85 -26.32
C GLU A 61 -27.20 -18.50 -26.15
N LEU A 62 -27.58 -17.48 -26.92
CA LEU A 62 -27.36 -16.06 -26.56
C LEU A 62 -28.51 -15.55 -25.67
N ALA A 63 -28.99 -16.43 -24.79
CA ALA A 63 -29.91 -16.06 -23.73
C ALA A 63 -29.09 -15.43 -22.60
N SER A 64 -29.09 -14.10 -22.59
CA SER A 64 -28.87 -13.27 -21.39
C SER A 64 -27.72 -13.72 -20.50
N VAL A 65 -26.49 -13.38 -20.86
CA VAL A 65 -25.51 -13.07 -19.81
C VAL A 65 -26.13 -11.91 -19.03
N PRO A 66 -26.46 -12.06 -17.73
CA PRO A 66 -26.99 -10.97 -16.96
C PRO A 66 -25.96 -9.85 -16.99
N SER A 67 -26.34 -8.70 -17.52
CA SER A 67 -25.58 -7.44 -17.49
C SER A 67 -25.45 -6.88 -16.07
N ASP A 68 -25.76 -7.66 -15.05
CA ASP A 68 -25.71 -7.31 -13.64
C ASP A 68 -24.29 -7.52 -13.09
N VAL A 69 -23.30 -6.91 -13.74
CA VAL A 69 -22.12 -6.40 -13.00
C VAL A 69 -22.35 -4.92 -12.73
N SER A 70 -23.59 -4.57 -12.37
CA SER A 70 -23.93 -3.29 -11.76
C SER A 70 -23.72 -3.40 -10.26
N SER A 71 -22.61 -2.82 -9.80
CA SER A 71 -22.61 -2.02 -8.56
C SER A 71 -22.92 -2.75 -7.25
N ALA A 72 -22.27 -3.88 -6.96
CA ALA A 72 -22.13 -4.32 -5.57
C ALA A 72 -20.92 -3.62 -4.93
N ASN A 73 -21.03 -2.30 -4.68
CA ASN A 73 -20.17 -1.56 -3.74
C ASN A 73 -20.51 -1.93 -2.28
N GLY A 74 -20.73 -3.22 -2.02
CA GLY A 74 -20.94 -3.77 -0.68
C GLY A 74 -19.64 -4.40 -0.23
N SER A 75 -19.08 -3.95 0.90
CA SER A 75 -17.98 -4.66 1.54
C SER A 75 -18.39 -6.13 1.75
N PRO A 76 -17.49 -7.10 1.51
CA PRO A 76 -17.80 -8.51 1.74
C PRO A 76 -18.25 -8.73 3.19
N PRO A 77 -19.09 -9.74 3.45
CA PRO A 77 -19.62 -10.00 4.79
C PRO A 77 -18.48 -10.15 5.79
N LEU A 78 -18.65 -9.60 7.00
CA LEU A 78 -17.64 -9.57 8.06
C LEU A 78 -16.97 -10.94 8.29
N ALA A 79 -17.77 -12.02 8.24
CA ALA A 79 -17.31 -13.38 8.45
C ALA A 79 -16.23 -13.83 7.45
N LEU A 80 -16.23 -13.30 6.22
CA LEU A 80 -15.29 -13.73 5.17
C LEU A 80 -13.90 -13.08 5.33
N TRP A 81 -13.84 -11.82 5.74
CA TRP A 81 -12.58 -11.07 5.81
C TRP A 81 -12.00 -10.95 7.22
N ILE A 82 -12.79 -11.20 8.27
CA ILE A 82 -12.31 -11.13 9.66
C ILE A 82 -11.23 -12.18 9.95
N GLY A 83 -11.32 -13.37 9.37
CA GLY A 83 -10.33 -14.44 9.55
C GLY A 83 -8.93 -14.00 9.11
N PRO A 84 -8.75 -13.62 7.82
CA PRO A 84 -7.49 -13.04 7.34
C PRO A 84 -7.03 -11.81 8.14
N ALA A 85 -7.96 -10.94 8.56
CA ALA A 85 -7.64 -9.75 9.35
C ALA A 85 -7.06 -10.11 10.74
N LEU A 86 -7.60 -11.12 11.41
CA LEU A 86 -7.08 -11.60 12.70
C LEU A 86 -5.70 -12.25 12.56
N VAL A 87 -5.48 -13.05 11.51
CA VAL A 87 -4.16 -13.63 11.22
C VAL A 87 -3.14 -12.52 10.94
N CYS A 88 -3.54 -11.50 10.19
CA CYS A 88 -2.73 -10.31 9.93
C CYS A 88 -2.39 -9.57 11.23
N ALA A 89 -3.38 -9.34 12.11
CA ALA A 89 -3.16 -8.71 13.40
C ALA A 89 -2.20 -9.51 14.30
N LEU A 90 -2.32 -10.85 14.31
CA LEU A 90 -1.40 -11.73 15.02
C LEU A 90 0.03 -11.65 14.45
N ALA A 91 0.17 -11.66 13.12
CA ALA A 91 1.46 -11.51 12.46
C ALA A 91 2.11 -10.17 12.80
N TYR A 92 1.34 -9.08 12.81
CA TYR A 92 1.81 -7.78 13.27
C TYR A 92 2.23 -7.81 14.74
N ALA A 93 1.46 -8.43 15.63
CA ALA A 93 1.84 -8.54 17.05
C ALA A 93 3.19 -9.26 17.23
N LEU A 94 3.40 -10.39 16.53
CA LEU A 94 4.66 -11.14 16.55
C LEU A 94 5.83 -10.32 15.97
N TYR A 95 5.59 -9.65 14.84
CA TYR A 95 6.56 -8.75 14.22
C TYR A 95 7.07 -7.71 15.23
N ASN A 96 6.18 -7.04 15.96
CA ASN A 96 6.57 -6.01 16.91
C ASN A 96 7.40 -6.55 18.09
N ILE A 97 7.11 -7.77 18.55
CA ILE A 97 7.93 -8.44 19.58
C ILE A 97 9.34 -8.72 19.03
N PHE A 98 9.45 -9.19 17.79
CA PHE A 98 10.74 -9.48 17.17
C PHE A 98 11.56 -8.21 16.89
N ILE A 99 10.93 -7.11 16.45
CA ILE A 99 11.60 -5.80 16.34
C ILE A 99 12.22 -5.41 17.67
N LYS A 100 11.45 -5.49 18.76
CA LYS A 100 11.91 -5.09 20.09
C LYS A 100 13.07 -5.96 20.59
N LYS A 101 13.00 -7.28 20.35
CA LYS A 101 14.08 -8.21 20.70
C LYS A 101 15.31 -8.00 19.83
N GLY A 102 15.14 -7.79 18.53
CA GLY A 102 16.23 -7.59 17.57
C GLY A 102 16.95 -6.24 17.73
N SER A 103 16.22 -5.18 18.10
CA SER A 103 16.78 -3.84 18.30
C SER A 103 17.78 -3.78 19.47
N ALA A 104 17.75 -4.76 20.39
CA ALA A 104 18.71 -4.84 21.49
C ALA A 104 20.09 -5.36 21.04
N SER A 105 20.17 -6.04 19.89
CA SER A 105 21.39 -6.74 19.46
C SER A 105 21.98 -6.22 18.15
N ILE A 106 21.21 -5.45 17.36
CA ILE A 106 21.57 -5.07 16.00
C ILE A 106 21.31 -3.58 15.76
N HIS A 107 22.14 -2.95 14.93
CA HIS A 107 21.92 -1.58 14.48
C HIS A 107 20.56 -1.42 13.78
N PRO A 108 19.73 -0.41 14.12
CA PRO A 108 18.37 -0.26 13.62
C PRO A 108 18.21 -0.36 12.10
N VAL A 109 19.12 0.29 11.36
CA VAL A 109 19.12 0.26 9.88
C VAL A 109 19.40 -1.14 9.35
N LEU A 110 20.32 -1.88 9.97
CA LEU A 110 20.64 -3.24 9.55
C LEU A 110 19.47 -4.19 9.84
N GLY A 111 18.83 -4.04 10.99
CA GLY A 111 17.60 -4.78 11.33
C GLY A 111 16.50 -4.57 10.29
N GLY A 112 16.23 -3.31 9.91
CA GLY A 112 15.24 -2.98 8.88
C GLY A 112 15.56 -3.60 7.52
N VAL A 113 16.81 -3.54 7.08
CA VAL A 113 17.23 -4.15 5.80
C VAL A 113 17.03 -5.67 5.80
N ILE A 114 17.41 -6.35 6.90
CA ILE A 114 17.21 -7.80 7.01
C ILE A 114 15.72 -8.16 6.93
N LEU A 115 14.85 -7.41 7.62
CA LEU A 115 13.41 -7.66 7.55
C LEU A 115 12.85 -7.46 6.15
N GLN A 116 13.26 -6.41 5.45
CA GLN A 116 12.82 -6.17 4.08
C GLN A 116 13.26 -7.30 3.13
N PHE A 117 14.47 -7.84 3.30
CA PHE A 117 14.93 -9.00 2.52
C PHE A 117 14.09 -10.26 2.80
N VAL A 118 13.80 -10.55 4.08
CA VAL A 118 12.96 -11.70 4.44
C VAL A 118 11.54 -11.53 3.89
N ALA A 119 10.96 -10.33 3.99
CA ALA A 119 9.65 -10.00 3.44
C ALA A 119 9.62 -10.15 1.90
N ALA A 120 10.67 -9.67 1.21
CA ALA A 120 10.80 -9.82 -0.24
C ALA A 120 10.88 -11.30 -0.66
N LEU A 121 11.67 -12.11 0.04
CA LEU A 121 11.78 -13.55 -0.24
C LEU A 121 10.44 -14.27 -0.03
N LEU A 122 9.73 -13.95 1.06
CA LEU A 122 8.38 -14.50 1.30
C LEU A 122 7.39 -14.06 0.21
N GLY A 123 7.44 -12.80 -0.21
CA GLY A 123 6.61 -12.27 -1.30
C GLY A 123 6.90 -12.96 -2.64
N ILE A 124 8.17 -13.14 -2.99
CA ILE A 124 8.60 -13.87 -4.20
C ILE A 124 8.13 -15.33 -4.15
N LEU A 125 8.30 -15.99 -3.00
CA LEU A 125 7.87 -17.37 -2.82
C LEU A 125 6.35 -17.50 -3.01
N LEU A 126 5.57 -16.61 -2.38
CA LEU A 126 4.11 -16.62 -2.51
C LEU A 126 3.67 -16.37 -3.95
N LEU A 127 4.27 -15.38 -4.62
CA LEU A 127 4.01 -15.10 -6.04
C LEU A 127 4.36 -16.31 -6.92
N SER A 128 5.49 -16.97 -6.66
CA SER A 128 5.93 -18.15 -7.40
C SER A 128 4.94 -19.32 -7.23
N VAL A 129 4.43 -19.53 -6.01
CA VAL A 129 3.40 -20.56 -5.74
C VAL A 129 2.10 -20.24 -6.47
N LEU A 130 1.69 -18.97 -6.52
CA LEU A 130 0.49 -18.55 -7.24
C LEU A 130 0.61 -18.83 -8.74
N VAL A 131 1.71 -18.36 -9.36
CA VAL A 131 1.99 -18.59 -10.79
C VAL A 131 2.03 -20.09 -11.13
N TRP A 132 2.56 -20.93 -10.23
CA TRP A 132 2.56 -22.38 -10.43
C TRP A 132 1.14 -22.96 -10.31
N ARG A 133 0.39 -22.62 -9.26
CA ARG A 133 -0.95 -23.20 -9.03
C ARG A 133 -1.91 -22.95 -10.19
N ASP A 134 -1.83 -21.78 -10.81
CA ASP A 134 -2.75 -21.40 -11.89
C ASP A 134 -2.19 -21.69 -13.28
N GLY A 135 -1.19 -22.59 -13.36
CA GLY A 135 -0.67 -23.13 -14.62
C GLY A 135 0.03 -22.10 -15.51
N GLY A 136 0.46 -20.97 -14.95
CA GLY A 136 1.01 -19.84 -15.71
C GLY A 136 0.01 -19.13 -16.63
N THR A 137 -1.29 -19.38 -16.45
CA THR A 137 -2.36 -18.80 -17.31
C THR A 137 -3.09 -17.61 -16.70
N GLU A 138 -2.86 -17.30 -15.41
CA GLU A 138 -3.31 -16.00 -14.88
C GLU A 138 -2.46 -14.90 -15.51
N ASP A 139 -3.11 -14.11 -16.36
CA ASP A 139 -2.57 -12.86 -16.87
C ASP A 139 -2.44 -11.91 -15.68
N LEU A 140 -1.24 -11.88 -15.07
CA LEU A 140 -0.93 -10.97 -13.97
C LEU A 140 -1.14 -9.54 -14.47
N GLN A 141 -2.34 -9.00 -14.25
CA GLN A 141 -2.68 -7.66 -14.68
C GLN A 141 -1.87 -6.66 -13.84
N TYR A 142 -0.82 -6.12 -14.43
CA TYR A 142 -0.05 -5.03 -13.85
C TYR A 142 -0.34 -3.74 -14.60
N ASP A 143 -0.59 -2.67 -13.86
CA ASP A 143 -0.77 -1.34 -14.40
C ASP A 143 0.35 -0.41 -13.89
N LEU A 144 0.83 0.47 -14.76
CA LEU A 144 1.99 1.32 -14.46
C LEU A 144 1.73 2.28 -13.27
N PRO A 145 0.57 2.95 -13.17
CA PRO A 145 0.18 3.69 -11.96
C PRO A 145 0.13 2.79 -10.71
N GLY A 146 -0.36 1.56 -10.82
CA GLY A 146 -0.38 0.61 -9.70
C GLY A 146 1.02 0.32 -9.16
N VAL A 147 1.99 0.11 -10.06
CA VAL A 147 3.41 -0.06 -9.70
C VAL A 147 3.98 1.19 -9.02
N GLN A 148 3.64 2.40 -9.50
CA GLN A 148 4.09 3.64 -8.88
C GLN A 148 3.59 3.78 -7.44
N TRP A 149 2.30 3.51 -7.20
CA TRP A 149 1.73 3.52 -5.85
C TRP A 149 2.36 2.45 -4.95
N ALA A 150 2.64 1.26 -5.48
CA ALA A 150 3.32 0.21 -4.75
C ALA A 150 4.75 0.61 -4.34
N ILE A 151 5.50 1.29 -5.20
CA ILE A 151 6.84 1.82 -4.87
C ILE A 151 6.73 2.86 -3.75
N CYS A 152 5.79 3.81 -3.85
CA CYS A 152 5.56 4.81 -2.80
C CYS A 152 5.19 4.15 -1.46
N ALA A 153 4.31 3.14 -1.48
CA ALA A 153 3.95 2.37 -0.30
C ALA A 153 5.17 1.65 0.30
N GLY A 154 6.01 1.02 -0.54
CA GLY A 154 7.24 0.36 -0.10
C GLY A 154 8.22 1.31 0.58
N VAL A 155 8.40 2.52 0.05
CA VAL A 155 9.24 3.56 0.68
C VAL A 155 8.67 3.97 2.04
N ALA A 156 7.34 4.18 2.12
CA ALA A 156 6.68 4.53 3.38
C ALA A 156 6.85 3.42 4.42
N VAL A 157 6.58 2.16 4.06
CA VAL A 157 6.73 1.00 4.94
C VAL A 157 8.18 0.85 5.41
N GLY A 158 9.16 0.86 4.49
CA GLY A 158 10.57 0.74 4.86
C GLY A 158 11.05 1.87 5.80
N SER A 159 10.57 3.09 5.59
CA SER A 159 10.85 4.19 6.52
C SER A 159 10.25 3.94 7.91
N ALA A 160 9.01 3.45 7.98
CA ALA A 160 8.33 3.14 9.23
C ALA A 160 9.04 2.01 10.00
N GLU A 161 9.55 1.00 9.32
CA GLU A 161 10.30 -0.10 9.95
C GLU A 161 11.61 0.38 10.58
N ILE A 162 12.39 1.19 9.85
CA ILE A 162 13.65 1.75 10.37
C ILE A 162 13.37 2.61 11.60
N LEU A 163 12.36 3.47 11.55
CA LEU A 163 11.94 4.27 12.70
C LEU A 163 11.49 3.39 13.87
N SER A 164 10.78 2.29 13.61
CA SER A 164 10.31 1.35 14.64
C SER A 164 11.47 0.65 15.35
N PHE A 165 12.54 0.28 14.62
CA PHE A 165 13.77 -0.22 15.24
C PHE A 165 14.49 0.85 16.07
N ILE A 166 14.54 2.10 15.60
CA ILE A 166 15.14 3.21 16.35
C ILE A 166 14.39 3.41 17.67
N VAL A 167 13.05 3.50 17.62
CA VAL A 167 12.22 3.66 18.83
C VAL A 167 12.38 2.49 19.79
N SER A 168 12.43 1.27 19.25
CA SER A 168 12.64 0.07 20.06
C SER A 168 14.03 0.04 20.72
N GLY A 169 15.05 0.62 20.07
CA GLY A 169 16.40 0.80 20.59
C GLY A 169 16.54 1.89 21.66
N MET A 170 15.60 2.85 21.75
CA MET A 170 15.62 3.91 22.77
C MET A 170 15.30 3.43 24.20
N GLY A 171 15.10 2.13 24.41
CA GLY A 171 14.81 1.55 25.73
C GLY A 171 13.36 1.70 26.20
N VAL A 172 12.49 2.38 25.44
CA VAL A 172 11.06 2.52 25.76
C VAL A 172 10.38 1.16 25.88
N GLN A 173 9.52 0.97 26.87
CA GLN A 173 8.79 -0.29 27.06
C GLN A 173 7.92 -0.58 25.83
N ALA A 174 8.02 -1.80 25.29
CA ALA A 174 7.29 -2.20 24.09
C ALA A 174 5.77 -2.05 24.25
N MET A 175 5.26 -2.29 25.46
CA MET A 175 3.84 -2.12 25.81
C MET A 175 3.33 -0.69 25.62
N GLN A 176 4.22 0.31 25.67
CA GLN A 176 3.88 1.72 25.47
C GLN A 176 4.11 2.13 24.01
N SER A 177 5.25 1.77 23.41
CA SER A 177 5.60 2.22 22.05
C SER A 177 4.76 1.54 20.96
N ILE A 178 4.42 0.26 21.13
CA ILE A 178 3.70 -0.53 20.10
C ILE A 178 2.28 0.02 19.87
N PRO A 179 1.43 0.23 20.91
CA PRO A 179 0.09 0.77 20.70
C PRO A 179 0.10 2.20 20.18
N ILE A 180 1.10 3.01 20.53
CA ILE A 180 1.24 4.38 20.00
C ILE A 180 1.54 4.36 18.50
N ILE A 181 2.49 3.53 18.06
CA ILE A 181 2.88 3.47 16.65
C ILE A 181 1.76 2.86 15.79
N ILE A 182 1.25 1.70 16.17
CA ILE A 182 0.24 0.97 15.38
C ILE A 182 -1.13 1.63 15.52
N GLY A 183 -1.53 1.97 16.74
CA GLY A 183 -2.79 2.65 16.96
C GLY A 183 -2.78 4.04 16.34
N GLY A 184 -1.67 4.78 16.46
CA GLY A 184 -1.51 6.07 15.82
C GLY A 184 -1.60 5.98 14.29
N SER A 185 -0.99 4.97 13.68
CA SER A 185 -1.09 4.79 12.22
C SER A 185 -2.52 4.49 11.76
N VAL A 186 -3.34 3.81 12.55
CA VAL A 186 -4.78 3.62 12.26
C VAL A 186 -5.53 4.96 12.27
N LEU A 187 -5.23 5.85 13.21
CA LEU A 187 -5.83 7.19 13.26
C LEU A 187 -5.45 8.01 12.01
N PHE A 188 -4.16 8.07 11.68
CA PHE A 188 -3.68 8.74 10.48
C PHE A 188 -4.25 8.11 9.21
N GLY A 189 -4.30 6.79 9.14
CA GLY A 189 -4.89 6.05 8.02
C GLY A 189 -6.36 6.37 7.81
N THR A 190 -7.13 6.52 8.90
CA THR A 190 -8.55 6.90 8.81
C THR A 190 -8.72 8.33 8.31
N VAL A 191 -7.92 9.28 8.80
CA VAL A 191 -7.96 10.69 8.37
C VAL A 191 -7.52 10.85 6.91
N LEU A 192 -6.45 10.14 6.51
CA LEU A 192 -5.99 10.12 5.13
C LEU A 192 -6.96 9.37 4.21
N GLY A 193 -7.62 8.30 4.67
CA GLY A 193 -8.68 7.62 3.92
C GLY A 193 -9.85 8.56 3.65
N TYR A 194 -10.30 9.29 4.66
CA TYR A 194 -11.34 10.30 4.49
C TYR A 194 -10.90 11.44 3.55
N SER A 195 -9.66 11.92 3.67
CA SER A 195 -9.20 13.11 2.93
C SER A 195 -8.72 12.80 1.50
N VAL A 196 -8.02 11.69 1.29
CA VAL A 196 -7.39 11.33 0.01
C VAL A 196 -8.28 10.37 -0.78
N LEU A 197 -8.83 9.34 -0.15
CA LEU A 197 -9.69 8.35 -0.81
C LEU A 197 -11.16 8.81 -0.87
N GLN A 198 -11.52 9.88 -0.14
CA GLN A 198 -12.88 10.42 -0.07
C GLN A 198 -13.91 9.39 0.44
N GLU A 199 -13.48 8.44 1.25
CA GLU A 199 -14.35 7.43 1.84
C GLU A 199 -15.18 8.04 2.98
N MET A 200 -16.50 7.91 2.89
CA MET A 200 -17.43 8.47 3.87
C MET A 200 -17.55 7.53 5.07
N LEU A 201 -17.05 7.97 6.23
CA LEU A 201 -17.20 7.25 7.48
C LEU A 201 -18.47 7.68 8.22
N THR A 202 -19.29 6.72 8.63
CA THR A 202 -20.51 7.01 9.41
C THR A 202 -20.16 7.59 10.78
N TYR A 203 -21.11 8.29 11.41
CA TYR A 203 -20.95 8.82 12.78
C TYR A 203 -20.53 7.76 13.81
N ARG A 204 -20.99 6.51 13.63
CA ARG A 204 -20.58 5.37 14.47
C ARG A 204 -19.11 5.01 14.27
N GLY A 205 -18.61 5.09 13.04
CA GLY A 205 -17.20 4.88 12.73
C GLY A 205 -16.32 5.93 13.40
N TRP A 206 -16.70 7.21 13.30
CA TRP A 206 -15.99 8.29 13.97
C TRP A 206 -15.95 8.15 15.50
N LEU A 207 -17.04 7.68 16.12
CA LEU A 207 -17.05 7.36 17.55
C LEU A 207 -16.03 6.26 17.90
N GLY A 208 -15.93 5.22 17.06
CA GLY A 208 -14.93 4.17 17.22
C GLY A 208 -13.49 4.70 17.13
N VAL A 209 -13.22 5.60 16.19
CA VAL A 209 -11.90 6.25 16.02
C VAL A 209 -11.52 7.06 17.27
N VAL A 210 -12.46 7.83 17.83
CA VAL A 210 -12.23 8.58 19.08
C VAL A 210 -11.95 7.64 20.25
N LEU A 211 -12.67 6.52 20.35
CA LEU A 211 -12.46 5.54 21.41
C LEU A 211 -11.09 4.85 21.29
N ILE A 212 -10.66 4.53 20.07
CA ILE A 212 -9.31 4.00 19.79
C ILE A 212 -8.26 5.04 20.20
N ALA A 213 -8.43 6.30 19.81
CA ALA A 213 -7.51 7.38 20.17
C ALA A 213 -7.39 7.55 21.69
N ALA A 214 -8.51 7.52 22.40
CA ALA A 214 -8.54 7.56 23.86
C ALA A 214 -7.83 6.35 24.48
N GLY A 215 -8.06 5.15 23.96
CA GLY A 215 -7.37 3.93 24.42
C GLY A 215 -5.86 3.99 24.23
N ILE A 216 -5.39 4.45 23.06
CA ILE A 216 -3.95 4.63 22.79
C ILE A 216 -3.35 5.68 23.72
N ALA A 217 -4.03 6.81 23.92
CA ALA A 217 -3.57 7.87 24.81
C ALA A 217 -3.43 7.35 26.25
N LEU A 218 -4.43 6.59 26.72
CA LEU A 218 -4.42 6.02 28.07
C LEU A 218 -3.23 5.07 28.27
N VAL A 219 -2.99 4.17 27.30
CA VAL A 219 -1.83 3.27 27.32
C VAL A 219 -0.51 4.04 27.24
N GLY A 220 -0.46 5.10 26.44
CA GLY A 220 0.72 5.96 26.32
C GLY A 220 1.04 6.75 27.59
N THR A 221 0.03 7.07 28.41
CA THR A 221 0.21 7.77 29.68
C THR A 221 0.48 6.85 30.87
N ASP A 222 0.41 5.53 30.70
CA ASP A 222 0.69 4.58 31.76
C ASP A 222 2.17 4.71 32.20
N PRO A 223 2.46 5.04 33.47
CA PRO A 223 3.82 5.31 33.94
C PRO A 223 4.74 4.07 34.00
N GLY A 224 4.31 2.92 33.47
CA GLY A 224 5.18 1.78 33.15
C GLY A 224 6.15 1.42 34.27
N GLY A 225 5.65 0.99 35.43
CA GLY A 225 6.47 0.39 36.48
C GLY A 225 7.57 1.27 37.09
N ALA A 226 7.52 2.60 37.00
CA ALA A 226 8.43 3.51 37.71
C ALA A 226 8.10 3.63 39.22
N GLY A 227 7.78 2.51 39.88
CA GLY A 227 7.27 2.49 41.24
C GLY A 227 7.65 1.24 42.01
N SER A 228 8.95 0.94 42.14
CA SER A 228 9.55 0.28 43.31
C SER A 228 11.03 -0.04 43.07
N VAL A 229 11.91 0.93 43.32
CA VAL A 229 13.26 0.64 43.82
C VAL A 229 13.45 1.49 45.08
N HIS A 230 12.94 0.94 46.18
CA HIS A 230 13.42 1.24 47.52
C HIS A 230 14.42 0.15 47.91
#